data_AF-A0A074YWK5-F1
#
_entry.id   AF-A0A074YWK5-F1
#
_cell.length_a   1.000
_cell.length_b   1.000
_cell.length_c   1.000
_cell.angle_alpha   90.00
_cell.angle_beta   90.00
_cell.angle_gamma   90.00
#
_symmetry.space_group_name_H-M   'P 1'
#
loop_
_entity.id
_entity.type
_entity.pdbx_description
1 polymer ?
#
loop_
_entity_poly.entity_id
_entity_poly.type
_entity_poly.pdbx_seq_one_letter_code
_entity_poly.pdbx_strand_id
1 'polypeptide(L)'
;MFPRLRAAIRLPNLAALARTESRQIRTNATQKAKQWKDDVFQTKYYTDTEWRRKLLDRQMQTKSQRRQNDPTFRQAELEFKRAWNRKRQMLDSHLKWMRLYQWCSRNSWVRDNLPWKTHRPLLYPERTEHQCSDCSIVFKNGFRLWWVETSSDDIRSYRCGPCHSKNAFESITPDGFADATTMVQVKAKAKALGIETKNKESREEDTQDRAS
;
A
#
# COMPACT_ATOMS: atom_id res chain seq x y z
N MET A 1 -76.29 18.60 7.86
CA MET A 1 -75.09 19.46 7.67
C MET A 1 -73.88 18.53 7.54
N PHE A 2 -73.42 18.23 6.32
CA PHE A 2 -72.16 17.52 6.09
C PHE A 2 -71.54 18.06 4.79
N PRO A 3 -70.38 18.75 4.85
CA PRO A 3 -69.74 19.26 3.64
C PRO A 3 -69.03 18.13 2.90
N ARG A 4 -69.38 17.95 1.62
CA ARG A 4 -68.66 17.04 0.71
C ARG A 4 -67.28 17.64 0.41
N LEU A 5 -66.24 17.16 1.08
CA LEU A 5 -64.85 17.38 0.68
C LEU A 5 -64.59 16.58 -0.61
N ARG A 6 -64.62 17.24 -1.77
CA ARG A 6 -64.04 16.70 -3.00
C ARG A 6 -62.53 16.98 -2.98
N ALA A 7 -61.76 16.03 -2.47
CA ALA A 7 -60.32 16.03 -2.70
C ALA A 7 -60.07 15.79 -4.20
N ALA A 8 -59.59 16.82 -4.90
CA ALA A 8 -59.15 16.69 -6.28
C ALA A 8 -57.83 15.91 -6.30
N ILE A 9 -57.90 14.61 -6.63
CA ILE A 9 -56.71 13.80 -6.90
C ILE A 9 -56.08 14.34 -8.19
N ARG A 10 -55.00 15.12 -8.07
CA ARG A 10 -54.16 15.51 -9.21
C ARG A 10 -53.46 14.26 -9.74
N LEU A 11 -54.00 13.66 -10.78
CA LEU A 11 -53.31 12.59 -11.49
C LEU A 11 -52.07 13.21 -12.18
N PRO A 12 -50.86 12.66 -11.94
CA PRO A 12 -49.66 13.13 -12.61
C PRO A 12 -49.79 12.92 -14.12
N ASN A 13 -49.28 13.88 -14.89
CA ASN A 13 -49.29 13.81 -16.35
C ASN A 13 -48.45 12.60 -16.81
N LEU A 14 -49.11 11.59 -17.38
CA LEU A 14 -48.47 10.35 -17.85
C LEU A 14 -47.33 10.61 -18.84
N ALA A 15 -47.41 11.66 -19.66
CA ALA A 15 -46.35 12.05 -20.59
C ALA A 15 -45.14 12.70 -19.89
N ALA A 16 -45.32 13.27 -18.70
CA ALA A 16 -44.22 13.75 -17.87
C ALA A 16 -43.52 12.58 -17.16
N LEU A 17 -44.29 11.60 -16.66
CA LEU A 17 -43.75 10.37 -16.06
C LEU A 17 -42.94 9.54 -17.08
N ALA A 18 -43.47 9.33 -18.29
CA ALA A 18 -42.76 8.61 -19.36
C ALA A 18 -41.45 9.31 -19.79
N ARG A 19 -41.41 10.65 -19.76
CA ARG A 19 -40.19 11.42 -20.03
C ARG A 19 -39.16 11.28 -18.91
N THR A 20 -39.59 11.27 -17.65
CA THR A 20 -38.70 11.05 -16.51
C THR A 20 -38.15 9.63 -16.49
N GLU A 21 -38.98 8.62 -16.78
CA GLU A 21 -38.56 7.22 -16.90
C GLU A 21 -37.56 7.04 -18.05
N SER A 22 -37.83 7.62 -19.22
CA SER A 22 -36.90 7.58 -20.36
C SER A 22 -35.55 8.24 -20.04
N ARG A 23 -35.56 9.35 -19.29
CA ARG A 23 -34.33 10.02 -18.84
C ARG A 23 -33.57 9.16 -17.82
N GLN A 24 -34.27 8.55 -16.87
CA GLN A 24 -33.68 7.63 -15.89
C GLN A 24 -33.07 6.39 -16.55
N ILE A 25 -33.74 5.81 -17.55
CA ILE A 25 -33.21 4.66 -18.31
C ILE A 25 -31.90 5.04 -19.02
N ARG A 26 -31.85 6.22 -19.66
CA ARG A 26 -30.62 6.71 -20.32
C ARG A 26 -29.49 6.97 -19.32
N THR A 27 -29.77 7.61 -18.19
CA THR A 27 -28.75 7.82 -17.15
C THR A 27 -28.23 6.50 -16.59
N ASN A 28 -29.13 5.56 -16.32
CA ASN A 28 -28.77 4.24 -15.81
C ASN A 28 -27.95 3.44 -16.83
N ALA A 29 -28.26 3.53 -18.12
CA ALA A 29 -27.48 2.92 -19.19
C ALA A 29 -26.08 3.54 -19.29
N THR A 30 -25.96 4.87 -19.20
CA THR A 30 -24.64 5.54 -19.22
C THR A 30 -23.79 5.20 -17.99
N GLN A 31 -24.42 5.10 -16.81
CA GLN A 31 -23.75 4.67 -15.58
C GLN A 31 -23.27 3.22 -15.68
N LYS A 32 -24.13 2.30 -16.16
CA LYS A 32 -23.75 0.89 -16.38
C LYS A 32 -22.60 0.75 -17.39
N ALA A 33 -22.64 1.50 -18.49
CA ALA A 33 -21.56 1.48 -19.49
C ALA A 33 -20.24 2.03 -18.93
N LYS A 34 -20.32 3.07 -18.08
CA LYS A 34 -19.15 3.60 -17.37
C LYS A 34 -18.60 2.56 -16.38
N GLN A 35 -19.46 1.96 -15.56
CA GLN A 35 -19.07 0.94 -14.60
C GLN A 35 -18.39 -0.25 -15.29
N TRP A 36 -18.96 -0.75 -16.39
CA TRP A 36 -18.34 -1.83 -17.16
C TRP A 36 -16.95 -1.45 -17.69
N LYS A 37 -16.76 -0.22 -18.19
CA LYS A 37 -15.44 0.25 -18.61
C LYS A 37 -14.46 0.33 -17.45
N ASP A 38 -14.91 0.80 -16.29
CA ASP A 38 -14.11 0.89 -15.08
C ASP A 38 -13.70 -0.51 -14.58
N ASP A 39 -14.62 -1.49 -14.64
CA ASP A 39 -14.37 -2.89 -14.27
C ASP A 39 -13.36 -3.54 -15.21
N VAL A 40 -13.55 -3.42 -16.54
CA VAL A 40 -12.59 -3.94 -17.54
C VAL A 40 -11.21 -3.31 -17.36
N PHE A 41 -11.16 -2.00 -17.07
CA PHE A 41 -9.91 -1.31 -16.77
C PHE A 41 -9.25 -1.84 -15.50
N GLN A 42 -10.01 -2.03 -14.41
CA GLN A 42 -9.51 -2.58 -13.16
C GLN A 42 -8.96 -4.00 -13.34
N THR A 43 -9.71 -4.88 -14.00
CA THR A 43 -9.26 -6.24 -14.31
C THR A 43 -7.95 -6.21 -15.08
N LYS A 44 -7.87 -5.40 -16.14
CA LYS A 44 -6.65 -5.27 -16.95
C LYS A 44 -5.48 -4.71 -16.14
N TYR A 45 -5.74 -3.75 -15.24
CA TYR A 45 -4.70 -3.13 -14.40
C TYR A 45 -4.02 -4.12 -13.42
N TYR A 46 -4.77 -5.09 -12.88
CA TYR A 46 -4.21 -6.07 -11.96
C TYR A 46 -3.67 -7.33 -12.66
N THR A 47 -4.22 -7.71 -13.80
CA THR A 47 -3.83 -8.93 -14.53
C THR A 47 -2.67 -8.70 -15.50
N ASP A 48 -2.65 -7.57 -16.23
CA ASP A 48 -1.67 -7.29 -17.27
C ASP A 48 -0.58 -6.33 -16.75
N THR A 49 0.54 -6.92 -16.33
CA THR A 49 1.66 -6.18 -15.73
C THR A 49 2.39 -5.29 -16.74
N GLU A 50 2.53 -5.72 -17.99
CA GLU A 50 3.18 -4.95 -19.05
C GLU A 50 2.35 -3.75 -19.47
N TRP A 51 1.05 -3.95 -19.67
CA TRP A 51 0.14 -2.87 -20.00
C TRP A 51 0.10 -1.82 -18.88
N ARG A 52 0.07 -2.25 -17.62
CA ARG A 52 0.16 -1.34 -16.47
C ARG A 52 1.47 -0.54 -16.50
N ARG A 53 2.61 -1.18 -16.77
CA ARG A 53 3.91 -0.49 -16.88
C ARG A 53 3.89 0.58 -17.97
N LYS A 54 3.46 0.22 -19.18
CA LYS A 54 3.33 1.15 -20.33
C LYS A 54 2.40 2.33 -20.00
N LEU A 55 1.29 2.07 -19.33
CA LEU A 55 0.35 3.11 -18.88
C LEU A 55 1.01 4.08 -17.89
N LEU A 56 1.67 3.57 -16.86
CA LEU A 56 2.34 4.38 -15.85
C LEU A 56 3.49 5.20 -16.44
N ASP A 57 4.22 4.64 -17.41
CA ASP A 57 5.31 5.34 -18.11
C ASP A 57 4.78 6.50 -18.93
N ARG A 58 3.71 6.29 -19.71
CA ARG A 58 3.04 7.36 -20.46
C ARG A 58 2.57 8.48 -19.53
N GLN A 59 1.89 8.13 -18.44
CA GLN A 59 1.43 9.10 -17.44
C GLN A 59 2.59 9.89 -16.83
N MET A 60 3.70 9.21 -16.51
CA MET A 60 4.90 9.83 -15.97
C MET A 60 5.52 10.82 -16.95
N GLN A 61 5.62 10.46 -18.24
CA GLN A 61 6.14 11.33 -19.29
C GLN A 61 5.30 12.60 -19.46
N THR A 62 3.98 12.46 -19.63
CA THR A 62 3.06 13.62 -19.72
C THR A 62 3.16 14.53 -18.50
N LYS A 63 3.22 13.93 -17.31
CA LYS A 63 3.35 14.67 -16.05
C LYS A 63 4.72 15.35 -15.90
N SER A 64 5.79 14.73 -16.40
CA SER A 64 7.12 15.32 -16.42
C SER A 64 7.17 16.56 -17.31
N GLN A 65 6.63 16.45 -18.53
CA GLN A 65 6.53 17.57 -19.48
C GLN A 65 5.72 18.73 -18.88
N ARG A 66 4.55 18.44 -18.28
CA ARG A 66 3.75 19.47 -17.60
C ARG A 66 4.49 20.16 -16.45
N ARG A 67 5.20 19.40 -15.62
CA ARG A 67 6.03 19.98 -14.55
C ARG A 67 7.14 20.88 -15.09
N GLN A 68 7.71 20.58 -16.24
CA GLN A 68 8.76 21.40 -16.85
C GLN A 68 8.20 22.70 -17.44
N ASN A 69 7.06 22.62 -18.14
CA ASN A 69 6.50 23.72 -18.92
C ASN A 69 5.59 24.67 -18.10
N ASP A 70 5.02 24.21 -16.99
CA ASP A 70 4.08 24.99 -16.18
C ASP A 70 4.54 25.09 -14.70
N PRO A 71 5.09 26.25 -14.29
CA PRO A 71 5.48 26.50 -12.90
C PRO A 71 4.31 26.48 -11.91
N THR A 72 3.12 26.92 -12.31
CA THR A 72 1.94 26.97 -11.43
C THR A 72 1.43 25.56 -11.12
N PHE A 73 1.37 24.70 -12.14
CA PHE A 73 1.09 23.28 -11.98
C PHE A 73 2.10 22.60 -11.05
N ARG A 74 3.39 22.93 -11.18
CA ARG A 74 4.45 22.38 -10.33
C ARG A 74 4.24 22.76 -8.86
N GLN A 75 3.93 24.03 -8.57
CA GLN A 75 3.67 24.50 -7.20
C GLN A 75 2.44 23.84 -6.59
N ALA A 76 1.31 23.85 -7.31
CA ALA A 76 0.07 23.20 -6.87
C ALA A 76 0.27 21.70 -6.60
N GLU A 77 1.04 21.01 -7.46
CA GLU A 77 1.36 19.59 -7.25
C GLU A 77 2.22 19.37 -5.99
N LEU A 78 3.20 20.24 -5.73
CA LEU A 78 4.03 20.18 -4.52
C LEU A 78 3.18 20.38 -3.25
N GLU A 79 2.28 21.35 -3.26
CA GLU A 79 1.36 21.60 -2.15
C GLU A 79 0.43 20.42 -1.91
N PHE A 80 -0.17 19.87 -2.97
CA PHE A 80 -0.98 18.67 -2.90
C PHE A 80 -0.20 17.50 -2.31
N LYS A 81 1.04 17.26 -2.78
CA LYS A 81 1.91 16.21 -2.23
C LYS A 81 2.26 16.44 -0.77
N ARG A 82 2.53 17.68 -0.35
CA ARG A 82 2.78 18.03 1.05
C ARG A 82 1.56 17.71 1.91
N ALA A 83 0.37 18.13 1.48
CA ALA A 83 -0.88 17.85 2.19
C ALA A 83 -1.17 16.35 2.28
N TRP A 84 -0.97 15.61 1.18
CA TRP A 84 -1.13 14.16 1.15
C TRP A 84 -0.11 13.45 2.04
N ASN A 85 1.16 13.84 2.00
CA ASN A 85 2.20 13.29 2.85
C ASN A 85 1.90 13.53 4.34
N ARG A 86 1.42 14.72 4.72
CA ARG A 86 0.99 15.01 6.09
C ARG A 86 -0.11 14.05 6.55
N LYS A 87 -1.14 13.86 5.73
CA LYS A 87 -2.23 12.90 6.04
C LYS A 87 -1.70 11.47 6.14
N ARG A 88 -0.85 11.06 5.20
CA ARG A 88 -0.27 9.71 5.16
C ARG A 88 0.63 9.44 6.36
N GLN A 89 1.41 10.42 6.81
CA GLN A 89 2.29 10.28 7.98
C GLN A 89 1.52 10.01 9.27
N MET A 90 0.26 10.45 9.34
CA MET A 90 -0.64 10.21 10.47
C MET A 90 -1.37 8.86 10.38
N LEU A 91 -1.26 8.13 9.26
CA LEU A 91 -1.89 6.82 9.13
C LEU A 91 -1.11 5.80 9.95
N ASP A 92 -1.82 5.10 10.84
CA ASP A 92 -1.27 4.04 11.67
C ASP A 92 -0.54 2.96 10.84
N SER A 93 -1.10 2.53 9.71
CA SER A 93 -0.45 1.58 8.80
C SER A 93 0.87 2.09 8.23
N HIS A 94 1.01 3.40 8.01
CA HIS A 94 2.26 4.01 7.56
C HIS A 94 3.29 4.05 8.69
N LEU A 95 2.88 4.42 9.91
CA LEU A 95 3.74 4.44 11.09
C LEU A 95 4.27 3.04 11.43
N LYS A 96 3.39 2.02 11.42
CA LYS A 96 3.76 0.61 11.59
C LYS A 96 4.78 0.15 10.56
N TRP A 97 4.52 0.43 9.28
CA TRP A 97 5.45 0.08 8.20
C TRP A 97 6.81 0.76 8.36
N MET A 98 6.82 2.07 8.64
CA MET A 98 8.06 2.83 8.84
C MET A 98 8.87 2.28 10.03
N ARG A 99 8.20 1.93 11.13
CA ARG A 99 8.82 1.34 12.30
C ARG A 99 9.48 0.00 11.96
N LEU A 100 8.73 -0.94 11.39
CA LEU A 100 9.26 -2.25 10.99
C LEU A 100 10.39 -2.12 9.96
N TYR A 101 10.25 -1.20 9.00
CA TYR A 101 11.31 -0.92 8.03
C TYR A 101 12.58 -0.44 8.72
N GLN A 102 12.50 0.50 9.66
CA GLN A 102 13.67 0.98 10.42
C GLN A 102 14.32 -0.13 11.24
N TRP A 103 13.52 -0.99 11.87
CA TRP A 103 14.02 -2.12 12.65
C TRP A 103 14.81 -3.09 11.76
N CYS A 104 14.21 -3.52 10.65
CA CYS A 104 14.81 -4.53 9.76
C CYS A 104 15.97 -3.98 8.92
N SER A 105 15.91 -2.70 8.51
CA SER A 105 16.94 -2.11 7.63
C SER A 105 18.25 -1.84 8.35
N ARG A 106 18.21 -1.49 9.64
CA ARG A 106 19.41 -1.13 10.42
C ARG A 106 19.99 -2.28 11.26
N ASN A 107 19.22 -3.35 11.45
CA ASN A 107 19.59 -4.44 12.35
C ASN A 107 19.42 -5.78 11.62
N SER A 108 20.53 -6.45 11.31
CA SER A 108 20.49 -7.76 10.64
C SER A 108 19.86 -8.82 11.54
N TRP A 109 20.19 -8.80 12.84
CA TRP A 109 19.67 -9.76 13.83
C TRP A 109 18.13 -9.70 13.99
N VAL A 110 17.49 -8.57 13.72
CA VAL A 110 16.02 -8.45 13.72
C VAL A 110 15.41 -9.30 12.60
N ARG A 111 16.11 -9.43 11.48
CA ARG A 111 15.66 -10.23 10.33
C ARG A 111 15.93 -11.71 10.56
N ASP A 112 17.13 -12.01 11.04
CA ASP A 112 17.65 -13.38 11.05
C ASP A 112 17.26 -14.17 12.31
N ASN A 113 17.23 -13.50 13.48
CA ASN A 113 17.17 -14.18 14.77
C ASN A 113 15.84 -14.03 15.51
N LEU A 114 14.96 -13.11 15.08
CA LEU A 114 13.66 -12.91 15.75
C LEU A 114 12.62 -13.94 15.28
N PRO A 115 11.77 -14.45 16.18
CA PRO A 115 10.72 -15.41 15.84
C PRO A 115 9.54 -14.71 15.15
N TRP A 116 9.59 -14.60 13.82
CA TRP A 116 8.49 -14.02 13.02
C TRP A 116 7.34 -15.01 12.87
N LYS A 117 6.11 -14.56 13.20
CA LYS A 117 4.90 -15.40 13.20
C LYS A 117 4.47 -15.80 11.78
N THR A 118 4.08 -14.81 10.98
CA THR A 118 3.42 -15.04 9.69
C THR A 118 4.37 -14.84 8.52
N HIS A 119 5.14 -13.75 8.55
CA HIS A 119 6.05 -13.37 7.47
C HIS A 119 7.38 -12.92 8.06
N ARG A 120 8.47 -13.40 7.46
CA ARG A 120 9.83 -12.95 7.76
C ARG A 120 10.25 -11.80 6.82
N PRO A 121 11.00 -10.82 7.33
CA PRO A 121 11.54 -9.72 6.52
C PRO A 121 12.72 -10.20 5.68
N LEU A 122 12.66 -9.94 4.37
CA LEU A 122 13.76 -10.15 3.44
C LEU A 122 14.22 -8.79 2.89
N LEU A 123 15.45 -8.42 3.24
CA LEU A 123 16.05 -7.15 2.81
C LEU A 123 17.09 -7.41 1.72
N TYR A 124 16.86 -6.85 0.55
CA TYR A 124 17.78 -6.85 -0.57
C TYR A 124 18.74 -5.64 -0.51
N PRO A 125 19.98 -5.79 -1.02
CA PRO A 125 20.92 -4.68 -1.12
C PRO A 125 20.35 -3.58 -2.03
N GLU A 126 19.90 -3.99 -3.22
CA GLU A 126 19.21 -3.13 -4.19
C GLU A 126 17.69 -3.30 -4.11
N ARG A 127 16.95 -2.42 -4.78
CA ARG A 127 15.49 -2.54 -4.85
C ARG A 127 15.11 -3.63 -5.84
N THR A 128 14.32 -4.60 -5.39
CA THR A 128 13.86 -5.72 -6.22
C THR A 128 12.36 -5.62 -6.48
N GLU A 129 11.96 -5.99 -7.70
CA GLU A 129 10.56 -6.02 -8.12
C GLU A 129 10.00 -7.42 -7.91
N HIS A 130 9.06 -7.57 -6.97
CA HIS A 130 8.25 -8.76 -6.80
C HIS A 130 6.76 -8.41 -7.00
N GLN A 131 5.96 -9.42 -7.34
CA GLN A 131 4.51 -9.31 -7.33
C GLN A 131 4.02 -9.55 -5.91
N CYS A 132 3.29 -8.59 -5.36
CA CYS A 132 2.67 -8.76 -4.05
C CYS A 132 1.52 -9.77 -4.12
N SER A 133 1.49 -10.76 -3.23
CA SER A 133 0.41 -11.75 -3.13
C SER A 133 -0.95 -11.12 -2.81
N ASP A 134 -1.00 -10.13 -1.92
CA ASP A 134 -2.28 -9.52 -1.50
C ASP A 134 -2.86 -8.55 -2.54
N CYS A 135 -2.02 -7.71 -3.14
CA CYS A 135 -2.49 -6.65 -4.03
C CYS A 135 -2.23 -6.91 -5.50
N SER A 136 -1.51 -7.98 -5.85
CA SER A 136 -1.14 -8.34 -7.23
C SER A 136 -0.42 -7.21 -7.99
N ILE A 137 0.13 -6.22 -7.27
CA ILE A 137 0.89 -5.12 -7.86
C ILE A 137 2.38 -5.47 -7.85
N VAL A 138 3.00 -5.28 -9.01
CA VAL A 138 4.45 -5.19 -9.20
C VAL A 138 4.79 -3.72 -9.20
N PHE A 139 5.47 -3.26 -8.16
CA PHE A 139 5.82 -1.86 -7.99
C PHE A 139 7.02 -1.51 -8.86
N LYS A 140 6.88 -0.48 -9.70
CA LYS A 140 8.00 0.07 -10.47
C LYS A 140 9.08 0.59 -9.52
N ASN A 141 10.33 0.20 -9.76
CA ASN A 141 11.50 0.42 -8.89
C ASN A 141 11.52 -0.41 -7.61
N GLY A 142 10.57 -1.33 -7.42
CA GLY A 142 10.60 -2.33 -6.35
C GLY A 142 10.65 -1.80 -4.91
N PHE A 143 10.89 -2.74 -3.99
CA PHE A 143 11.22 -2.44 -2.60
C PHE A 143 12.54 -3.12 -2.23
N ARG A 144 13.27 -2.55 -1.27
CA ARG A 144 14.40 -3.24 -0.65
C ARG A 144 13.92 -4.28 0.36
N LEU A 145 12.87 -3.95 1.11
CA LEU A 145 12.30 -4.81 2.14
C LEU A 145 11.01 -5.44 1.64
N TRP A 146 11.01 -6.77 1.58
CA TRP A 146 9.87 -7.62 1.27
C TRP A 146 9.53 -8.51 2.47
N TRP A 147 8.28 -8.96 2.53
CA TRP A 147 7.82 -9.88 3.56
C TRP A 147 7.53 -11.21 2.90
N VAL A 148 8.21 -12.27 3.32
CA VAL A 148 8.05 -13.62 2.77
C VAL A 148 7.37 -14.47 3.81
N GLU A 149 6.35 -15.22 3.41
CA GLU A 149 5.65 -16.15 4.29
C GLU A 149 6.62 -17.18 4.91
N THR A 150 6.43 -17.44 6.20
CA THR A 150 7.30 -18.36 6.96
C THR A 150 6.98 -19.83 6.64
N SER A 151 5.74 -20.14 6.27
CA SER A 151 5.16 -21.49 6.14
C SER A 151 5.32 -22.15 4.76
N SER A 152 5.84 -21.47 3.75
CA SER A 152 5.87 -22.00 2.37
C SER A 152 7.22 -22.64 2.02
N ASP A 153 7.28 -23.97 1.91
CA ASP A 153 8.49 -24.70 1.49
C ASP A 153 8.76 -24.63 -0.02
N ASP A 154 7.77 -24.34 -0.89
CA ASP A 154 7.98 -24.37 -2.35
C ASP A 154 7.61 -23.10 -3.13
N ILE A 155 6.72 -22.22 -2.63
CA ILE A 155 6.32 -20.99 -3.34
C ILE A 155 6.51 -19.79 -2.43
N ARG A 156 7.59 -19.03 -2.67
CA ARG A 156 7.84 -17.77 -1.94
C ARG A 156 6.73 -16.76 -2.28
N SER A 157 5.75 -16.63 -1.39
CA SER A 157 4.73 -15.58 -1.48
C SER A 157 5.33 -14.26 -0.96
N TYR A 158 5.44 -13.27 -1.85
CA TYR A 158 5.99 -11.96 -1.50
C TYR A 158 4.87 -11.00 -1.13
N ARG A 159 5.00 -10.32 0.00
CA ARG A 159 4.05 -9.30 0.45
C ARG A 159 4.71 -7.93 0.55
N CYS A 160 4.00 -6.91 0.06
CA CYS A 160 4.46 -5.52 0.06
C CYS A 160 4.44 -4.93 1.48
N GLY A 161 5.37 -4.02 1.80
CA GLY A 161 5.43 -3.36 3.11
C GLY A 161 4.09 -2.70 3.53
N PRO A 162 3.46 -1.88 2.66
CA PRO A 162 2.14 -1.32 2.93
C PRO A 162 1.01 -2.34 3.08
N CYS A 163 1.13 -3.52 2.49
CA CYS A 163 0.14 -4.59 2.55
C CYS A 163 0.25 -5.32 3.90
N HIS A 164 1.48 -5.64 4.28
CA HIS A 164 1.80 -6.26 5.55
C HIS A 164 1.36 -5.37 6.73
N SER A 165 1.59 -4.06 6.68
CA SER A 165 1.27 -3.15 7.79
C SER A 165 -0.20 -2.75 7.94
N LYS A 166 -1.11 -3.28 7.12
CA LYS A 166 -2.56 -3.05 7.27
C LYS A 166 -3.15 -3.77 8.49
N ASN A 167 -2.54 -4.88 8.90
CA ASN A 167 -3.06 -5.72 9.96
C ASN A 167 -2.76 -5.13 11.36
N ALA A 168 -3.34 -5.75 12.39
CA ALA A 168 -3.05 -5.40 13.79
C ALA A 168 -1.55 -5.58 14.08
N PHE A 169 -0.98 -4.70 14.91
CA PHE A 169 0.47 -4.67 15.15
C PHE A 169 0.97 -6.02 15.69
N GLU A 170 0.23 -6.63 16.61
CA GLU A 170 0.50 -7.94 17.23
C GLU A 170 0.66 -9.10 16.23
N SER A 171 -0.03 -9.03 15.10
CA SER A 171 -0.02 -10.07 14.05
C SER A 171 1.16 -9.95 13.10
N ILE A 172 1.73 -8.74 13.00
CA ILE A 172 2.81 -8.41 12.07
C ILE A 172 4.17 -8.35 12.76
N THR A 173 4.20 -8.21 14.08
CA THR A 173 5.44 -8.23 14.87
C THR A 173 5.92 -9.66 15.16
N PRO A 174 7.22 -9.82 15.46
CA PRO A 174 7.74 -11.06 16.03
C PRO A 174 7.05 -11.42 17.35
N ASP A 175 7.08 -12.70 17.69
CA ASP A 175 6.40 -13.20 18.89
C ASP A 175 7.03 -12.68 20.17
N GLY A 176 6.20 -12.14 21.07
CA GLY A 176 6.64 -11.45 22.29
C GLY A 176 7.09 -9.98 22.13
N PHE A 177 6.98 -9.39 20.93
CA PHE A 177 7.44 -8.01 20.65
C PHE A 177 6.32 -7.00 20.31
N ALA A 178 5.05 -7.35 20.52
CA ALA A 178 3.92 -6.50 20.12
C ALA A 178 3.82 -5.17 20.89
N ASP A 179 4.24 -5.16 22.15
CA ASP A 179 4.31 -4.01 23.06
C ASP A 179 5.56 -3.15 22.83
N ALA A 180 6.55 -3.65 22.08
CA ALA A 180 7.75 -2.88 21.79
C ALA A 180 7.46 -1.81 20.73
N THR A 181 7.61 -0.55 21.10
CA THR A 181 7.47 0.59 20.19
C THR A 181 8.82 1.16 19.78
N THR A 182 9.81 1.05 20.65
CA THR A 182 11.16 1.59 20.46
C THR A 182 12.20 0.48 20.30
N MET A 183 13.29 0.75 19.57
CA MET A 183 14.39 -0.22 19.43
C MET A 183 15.07 -0.55 20.75
N VAL A 184 15.00 0.33 21.75
CA VAL A 184 15.52 0.07 23.11
C VAL A 184 14.74 -1.07 23.76
N GLN A 185 13.40 -1.03 23.67
CA GLN A 185 12.53 -2.11 24.15
C GLN A 185 12.75 -3.41 23.37
N VAL A 186 12.90 -3.34 22.04
CA VAL A 186 13.19 -4.52 21.20
C VAL A 186 14.52 -5.15 21.62
N LYS A 187 15.59 -4.36 21.83
CA LYS A 187 16.89 -4.89 22.30
C LYS A 187 16.81 -5.48 23.70
N ALA A 188 16.11 -4.84 24.62
CA ALA A 188 15.92 -5.34 25.98
C ALA A 188 15.22 -6.70 25.98
N LYS A 189 14.17 -6.86 25.16
CA LYS A 189 13.45 -8.12 24.98
C LYS A 189 14.28 -9.19 24.30
N ALA A 190 14.99 -8.83 23.24
CA ALA A 190 15.89 -9.76 22.56
C ALA A 190 16.96 -10.30 23.53
N LYS A 191 17.52 -9.43 24.38
CA LYS A 191 18.47 -9.81 25.43
C LYS A 191 17.82 -10.75 26.47
N ALA A 192 16.59 -10.49 26.89
CA ALA A 192 15.85 -11.36 27.81
C ALA A 192 15.60 -12.76 27.22
N LEU A 193 15.46 -12.87 25.90
CA LEU A 193 15.33 -14.13 25.16
C LEU A 193 16.67 -14.76 24.77
N GLY A 194 17.80 -14.18 25.20
CA GLY A 194 19.14 -14.70 24.86
C GLY A 194 19.57 -14.48 23.41
N ILE A 195 18.91 -13.61 22.66
CA ILE A 195 19.20 -13.34 21.24
C ILE A 195 20.36 -12.35 21.14
N GLU A 196 21.38 -12.70 20.34
CA GLU A 196 22.48 -11.79 20.04
C GLU A 196 22.01 -10.59 19.20
N THR A 197 22.31 -9.38 19.68
CA THR A 197 21.88 -8.11 19.07
C THR A 197 23.00 -7.37 18.32
N LYS A 198 24.15 -8.03 18.12
CA LYS A 198 25.28 -7.47 17.37
C LYS A 198 24.97 -7.52 15.87
N ASN A 199 25.21 -6.42 15.17
CA ASN A 199 25.16 -6.43 13.70
C ASN A 199 26.40 -7.15 13.17
N LYS A 200 26.22 -8.04 12.19
CA LYS A 200 27.33 -8.84 11.64
C LYS A 200 28.38 -8.01 10.88
N GLU A 201 28.07 -6.78 10.49
CA GLU A 201 28.91 -5.95 9.61
C GLU A 201 30.08 -5.20 10.29
N SER A 202 30.28 -5.30 11.62
CA SER A 202 31.33 -4.52 12.30
C SER A 202 32.53 -5.35 12.78
N ARG A 203 32.87 -6.47 12.12
CA ARG A 203 33.91 -7.38 12.65
C ARG A 203 34.83 -8.04 11.62
N GLU A 204 34.94 -7.52 10.40
CA GLU A 204 35.84 -8.08 9.38
C GLU A 204 37.03 -7.19 9.00
N GLU A 205 37.12 -5.93 9.45
CA GLU A 205 38.26 -5.03 9.11
C GLU A 205 39.42 -5.02 10.12
N ASP A 206 39.29 -5.60 11.32
CA ASP A 206 40.31 -5.47 12.39
C ASP A 206 41.39 -6.59 12.41
N THR A 207 41.53 -7.38 11.34
CA THR A 207 42.46 -8.54 11.34
C THR A 207 43.50 -8.61 10.23
N GLN A 208 43.60 -7.60 9.35
CA GLN A 208 44.57 -7.62 8.25
C GLN A 208 45.83 -6.74 8.43
N ASP A 209 45.89 -5.84 9.41
CA ASP A 209 47.03 -4.91 9.59
C ASP A 209 48.03 -5.33 10.69
N ARG A 210 48.18 -6.63 10.97
CA ARG A 210 49.18 -7.13 11.95
C ARG A 210 50.16 -8.18 11.43
N ALA A 211 50.23 -8.35 10.12
CA ALA A 211 51.23 -9.18 9.46
C ALA A 211 51.83 -8.45 8.25
N SER A 212 52.68 -7.46 8.52
CA SER A 212 53.66 -6.92 7.58
C SER A 212 54.85 -6.40 8.37
#